data_AF-A0A1C5Z346-F1
#
_entry.id   AF-A0A1C5Z346-F1
#
_cell.length_a   1.000
_cell.length_b   1.000
_cell.length_c   1.000
_cell.angle_alpha   90.00
_cell.angle_beta   90.00
_cell.angle_gamma   90.00
#
_symmetry.space_group_name_H-M   'P 1'
#
loop_
_entity.id
_entity.type
_entity.pdbx_description
1 polymer ?
#
loop_
_entity_poly.entity_id
_entity_poly.type
_entity_poly.pdbx_seq_one_letter_code
_entity_poly.pdbx_strand_id
1 'polypeptide(L)'
;MTNLESGQRTSPFLSYCWDDLDMAYMLEALLAAKGVELIWDKRCLKLDDSISQFMSLGCDCSEVILLVSNSYLKSKSCMKEVLEVLNGSEPLQRIRPLILPSAQIFSPEGRAGYVQYWAGEYEHLQKEIRKIGRGAAAGSLNQDLVLLNQIYENADHFLSMLADRYSPTELLEFVEHFCAGRQQQGCISRPSYPLTAPGGISLRS
;
A
#
# COMPACT_ATOMS: atom_id res chain seq x y z
N MET A 1 27.65 0.74 -32.05
CA MET A 1 28.28 0.95 -30.74
C MET A 1 27.17 0.96 -29.71
N THR A 2 26.99 -0.20 -29.09
CA THR A 2 25.99 -0.54 -28.07
C THR A 2 26.38 0.06 -26.73
N ASN A 3 25.39 0.56 -25.98
CA ASN A 3 25.09 0.19 -24.59
C ASN A 3 24.21 1.26 -23.95
N LEU A 4 22.89 0.99 -23.90
CA LEU A 4 22.00 1.61 -22.93
C LEU A 4 21.83 0.60 -21.79
N GLU A 5 22.81 0.52 -20.90
CA GLU A 5 22.62 -0.16 -19.62
C GLU A 5 21.80 0.76 -18.71
N SER A 6 20.49 0.79 -18.92
CA SER A 6 19.56 1.41 -17.98
C SER A 6 19.13 0.36 -16.97
N GLY A 7 19.75 0.36 -15.80
CA GLY A 7 19.19 -0.31 -14.62
C GLY A 7 17.75 0.17 -14.46
N GLN A 8 16.80 -0.73 -14.60
CA GLN A 8 15.39 -0.39 -14.71
C GLN A 8 14.91 0.13 -13.35
N ARG A 9 14.92 1.47 -13.17
CA ARG A 9 14.31 2.13 -12.00
C ARG A 9 12.81 1.93 -12.10
N THR A 10 12.21 1.22 -11.16
CA THR A 10 10.76 1.03 -11.09
C THR A 10 10.10 2.24 -10.45
N SER A 11 9.12 2.82 -11.13
CA SER A 11 8.32 3.92 -10.60
C SER A 11 7.53 3.44 -9.37
N PRO A 12 7.62 4.13 -8.21
CA PRO A 12 6.85 3.77 -7.03
C PRO A 12 5.34 3.92 -7.27
N PHE A 13 4.53 3.12 -6.56
CA PHE A 13 3.07 3.27 -6.54
C PHE A 13 2.63 4.10 -5.34
N LEU A 14 1.65 4.97 -5.52
CA LEU A 14 1.01 5.71 -4.44
C LEU A 14 -0.36 5.12 -4.11
N SER A 15 -0.51 4.63 -2.87
CA SER A 15 -1.82 4.43 -2.26
C SER A 15 -2.16 5.67 -1.43
N TYR A 16 -3.32 6.26 -1.71
CA TYR A 16 -3.80 7.49 -1.08
C TYR A 16 -5.32 7.47 -0.94
N CYS A 17 -5.86 8.33 -0.08
CA CYS A 17 -7.31 8.57 -0.03
C CYS A 17 -7.68 9.65 -1.04
N TRP A 18 -8.81 9.50 -1.72
CA TRP A 18 -9.32 10.50 -2.68
C TRP A 18 -9.49 11.89 -2.06
N ASP A 19 -9.77 11.97 -0.76
CA ASP A 19 -9.88 13.24 -0.02
C ASP A 19 -8.53 13.96 0.16
N ASP A 20 -7.40 13.29 -0.12
CA ASP A 20 -6.05 13.82 -0.03
C ASP A 20 -5.43 14.09 -1.42
N LEU A 21 -6.27 14.31 -2.44
CA LEU A 21 -5.85 14.50 -3.84
C LEU A 21 -4.82 15.63 -4.00
N ASP A 22 -5.01 16.75 -3.30
CA ASP A 22 -4.08 17.89 -3.37
C ASP A 22 -2.68 17.53 -2.84
N MET A 23 -2.62 16.74 -1.77
CA MET A 23 -1.36 16.24 -1.22
C MET A 23 -0.69 15.23 -2.16
N ALA A 24 -1.48 14.39 -2.83
CA ALA A 24 -0.98 13.45 -3.83
C ALA A 24 -0.35 14.18 -5.03
N TYR A 25 -1.01 15.23 -5.55
CA TYR A 25 -0.42 16.10 -6.59
C TYR A 25 0.87 16.78 -6.15
N MET A 26 0.92 17.26 -4.90
CA MET A 26 2.13 17.89 -4.36
C MET A 26 3.29 16.89 -4.27
N LEU A 27 3.03 15.68 -3.78
CA LEU A 27 4.02 14.61 -3.72
C LEU A 27 4.52 14.23 -5.12
N GLU A 28 3.62 14.07 -6.10
CA GLU A 28 3.98 13.80 -7.50
C GLU A 28 4.93 14.88 -8.04
N ALA A 29 4.59 16.17 -7.89
CA ALA A 29 5.39 17.27 -8.40
C ALA A 29 6.80 17.31 -7.77
N LEU A 30 6.90 17.06 -6.46
CA LEU A 30 8.17 17.04 -5.75
C LEU A 30 9.06 15.85 -6.17
N LEU A 31 8.47 14.66 -6.33
CA LEU A 31 9.19 13.48 -6.82
C LEU A 31 9.62 13.65 -8.27
N ALA A 32 8.77 14.22 -9.13
CA ALA A 32 9.09 14.51 -10.52
C ALA A 32 10.26 15.49 -10.64
N ALA A 33 10.31 16.52 -9.79
CA ALA A 33 11.44 17.44 -9.71
C ALA A 33 12.77 16.76 -9.33
N LYS A 34 12.71 15.57 -8.71
CA LYS A 34 13.86 14.72 -8.38
C LYS A 34 14.10 13.59 -9.40
N GLY A 35 13.38 13.59 -10.52
CA GLY A 35 13.49 12.58 -11.56
C GLY A 35 12.89 11.22 -11.20
N VAL A 36 11.90 11.21 -10.29
CA VAL A 36 11.12 10.01 -9.94
C VAL A 36 9.70 10.18 -10.44
N GLU A 37 9.29 9.29 -11.35
CA GLU A 37 7.90 9.22 -11.82
C GLU A 37 7.06 8.39 -10.84
N LEU A 38 5.87 8.89 -10.47
CA LEU A 38 4.96 8.23 -9.54
C LEU A 38 3.84 7.53 -10.32
N ILE A 39 3.56 6.28 -9.99
CA ILE A 39 2.39 5.56 -10.50
C ILE A 39 1.26 5.78 -9.51
N TRP A 40 0.21 6.46 -9.94
CA TRP A 40 -0.98 6.67 -9.14
C TRP A 40 -2.17 6.90 -10.05
N ASP A 41 -3.33 6.37 -9.66
CA ASP A 41 -4.61 6.53 -10.37
C ASP A 41 -4.72 5.85 -11.77
N LYS A 42 -5.96 5.71 -12.26
CA LYS A 42 -6.48 4.90 -13.41
C LYS A 42 -5.80 5.10 -14.77
N ARG A 43 -4.78 5.94 -14.89
CA ARG A 43 -4.12 6.24 -16.18
C ARG A 43 -3.20 5.12 -16.65
N CYS A 44 -2.86 4.14 -15.80
CA CYS A 44 -1.91 3.09 -16.15
C CYS A 44 -2.37 1.63 -16.02
N LEU A 45 -3.54 1.31 -15.44
CA LEU A 45 -3.96 -0.07 -15.25
C LEU A 45 -5.45 -0.26 -15.59
N LYS A 46 -5.73 -1.27 -16.43
CA LYS A 46 -7.06 -1.85 -16.58
C LYS A 46 -7.07 -3.15 -15.77
N LEU A 47 -8.09 -3.29 -14.91
CA LEU A 47 -8.40 -4.34 -13.92
C LEU A 47 -7.98 -4.01 -12.47
N ASP A 48 -8.99 -4.02 -11.58
CA ASP A 48 -8.97 -3.98 -10.10
C ASP A 48 -7.66 -3.51 -9.43
N ASP A 49 -7.50 -2.18 -9.41
CA ASP A 49 -6.40 -1.39 -8.87
C ASP A 49 -6.15 -1.59 -7.35
N SER A 50 -5.53 -2.69 -6.90
CA SER A 50 -5.15 -2.88 -5.48
C SER A 50 -3.64 -2.88 -5.24
N ILE A 51 -3.22 -2.45 -4.04
CA ILE A 51 -1.81 -2.47 -3.62
C ILE A 51 -1.21 -3.87 -3.82
N SER A 52 -1.95 -4.91 -3.41
CA SER A 52 -1.54 -6.31 -3.53
C SER A 52 -1.29 -6.71 -4.99
N GLN A 53 -2.14 -6.23 -5.91
CA GLN A 53 -1.95 -6.47 -7.34
C GLN A 53 -0.70 -5.75 -7.85
N PHE A 54 -0.48 -4.48 -7.50
CA PHE A 54 0.74 -3.76 -7.87
C PHE A 54 2.00 -4.47 -7.36
N MET A 55 1.97 -4.96 -6.12
CA MET A 55 3.12 -5.64 -5.52
C MET A 55 3.42 -6.99 -6.21
N SER A 56 2.39 -7.70 -6.69
CA SER A 56 2.50 -8.99 -7.39
C SER A 56 2.78 -8.90 -8.90
N LEU A 57 2.42 -7.78 -9.56
CA LEU A 57 2.57 -7.58 -11.01
C LEU A 57 4.01 -7.35 -11.52
N GLY A 58 5.01 -7.32 -10.62
CA GLY A 58 6.40 -7.55 -11.03
C GLY A 58 7.34 -6.34 -10.96
N CYS A 59 8.01 -6.22 -9.81
CA CYS A 59 9.47 -6.23 -9.66
C CYS A 59 9.73 -6.42 -8.17
N ASP A 60 10.71 -7.23 -7.79
CA ASP A 60 11.18 -7.34 -6.39
C ASP A 60 11.66 -5.98 -5.82
N CYS A 61 11.75 -4.96 -6.67
CA CYS A 61 12.22 -3.62 -6.42
C CYS A 61 11.12 -2.52 -6.40
N SER A 62 9.85 -2.84 -6.69
CA SER A 62 8.80 -1.82 -6.74
C SER A 62 8.36 -1.42 -5.34
N GLU A 63 8.51 -0.13 -4.99
CA GLU A 63 8.13 0.44 -3.70
C GLU A 63 6.69 0.97 -3.73
N VAL A 64 6.01 0.91 -2.58
CA VAL A 64 4.66 1.46 -2.38
C VAL A 64 4.75 2.58 -1.36
N ILE A 65 4.33 3.78 -1.74
CA ILE A 65 4.16 4.91 -0.85
C ILE A 65 2.72 4.88 -0.32
N LEU A 66 2.56 4.89 1.01
CA LEU A 66 1.26 5.08 1.65
C LEU A 66 1.16 6.54 2.12
N LEU A 67 0.24 7.32 1.57
CA LEU A 67 -0.07 8.64 2.08
C LEU A 67 -1.06 8.50 3.25
N VAL A 68 -0.52 8.36 4.46
CA VAL A 68 -1.31 8.06 5.66
C VAL A 68 -1.80 9.36 6.30
N SER A 69 -3.06 9.66 6.10
CA SER A 69 -3.80 10.80 6.68
C SER A 69 -4.95 10.33 7.57
N ASN A 70 -5.64 11.26 8.24
CA ASN A 70 -6.89 10.93 8.93
C ASN A 70 -7.97 10.35 7.99
N SER A 71 -8.12 10.88 6.78
CA SER A 71 -9.05 10.41 5.74
C SER A 71 -8.68 9.01 5.26
N TYR A 72 -7.39 8.74 5.06
CA TYR A 72 -6.88 7.42 4.72
C TYR A 72 -7.26 6.37 5.77
N LEU A 73 -6.99 6.67 7.04
CA LEU A 73 -7.26 5.76 8.16
C LEU A 73 -8.75 5.54 8.46
N LYS A 74 -9.63 6.37 7.89
CA LYS A 74 -11.09 6.26 7.96
C LYS A 74 -11.74 5.80 6.64
N SER A 75 -10.94 5.56 5.60
CA SER A 75 -11.42 5.10 4.31
C SER A 75 -11.49 3.58 4.25
N LYS A 76 -12.69 3.05 3.99
CA LYS A 76 -12.91 1.59 3.87
C LYS A 76 -12.06 0.99 2.74
N SER A 77 -11.93 1.69 1.62
CA SER A 77 -11.14 1.21 0.47
C SER A 77 -9.65 1.14 0.82
N CYS A 78 -9.11 2.20 1.44
CA CYS A 78 -7.69 2.23 1.84
C CYS A 78 -7.38 1.15 2.88
N MET A 79 -8.22 1.03 3.92
CA MET A 79 -8.02 0.02 4.95
C MET A 79 -8.20 -1.41 4.44
N LYS A 80 -9.07 -1.64 3.45
CA LYS A 80 -9.18 -2.94 2.76
C LYS A 80 -7.86 -3.30 2.07
N GLU A 81 -7.27 -2.40 1.28
CA GLU A 81 -6.00 -2.64 0.60
C GLU A 81 -4.87 -2.96 1.59
N VAL A 82 -4.81 -2.21 2.70
CA VAL A 82 -3.86 -2.48 3.79
C VAL A 82 -4.02 -3.89 4.34
N LEU A 83 -5.25 -4.33 4.61
CA LEU A 83 -5.49 -5.69 5.11
C LEU A 83 -5.05 -6.76 4.11
N GLU A 84 -5.25 -6.54 2.81
CA GLU A 84 -4.78 -7.47 1.78
C GLU A 84 -3.25 -7.61 1.80
N VAL A 85 -2.53 -6.49 2.01
CA VAL A 85 -1.07 -6.48 2.11
C VAL A 85 -0.59 -7.15 3.41
N LEU A 86 -1.23 -6.85 4.54
CA LEU A 86 -0.87 -7.44 5.84
C LEU A 86 -1.11 -8.96 5.89
N ASN A 87 -2.17 -9.44 5.23
CA ASN A 87 -2.52 -10.86 5.17
C ASN A 87 -1.81 -11.60 4.02
N GLY A 88 -1.21 -10.87 3.07
CA GLY A 88 -0.51 -11.42 1.92
C GLY A 88 0.92 -11.87 2.24
N SER A 89 1.56 -12.51 1.26
CA SER A 89 2.99 -12.85 1.31
C SER A 89 3.91 -11.68 0.93
N GLU A 90 3.34 -10.49 0.76
CA GLU A 90 4.05 -9.34 0.22
C GLU A 90 4.99 -8.70 1.26
N PRO A 91 6.23 -8.31 0.89
CA PRO A 91 7.18 -7.78 1.86
C PRO A 91 6.78 -6.38 2.33
N LEU A 92 6.45 -6.23 3.61
CA LEU A 92 6.26 -4.92 4.26
C LEU A 92 7.47 -3.98 4.09
N GLN A 93 8.65 -4.54 3.81
CA GLN A 93 9.89 -3.81 3.52
C GLN A 93 9.81 -2.95 2.24
N ARG A 94 8.81 -3.14 1.38
CA ARG A 94 8.57 -2.33 0.17
C ARG A 94 7.67 -1.13 0.45
N ILE A 95 7.06 -1.07 1.63
CA ILE A 95 6.16 0.02 2.03
C ILE A 95 6.98 1.20 2.55
N ARG A 96 6.61 2.41 2.13
CA ARG A 96 7.22 3.69 2.49
C ARG A 96 6.10 4.65 2.94
N PRO A 97 5.67 4.59 4.21
CA PRO A 97 4.61 5.47 4.69
C PRO A 97 5.08 6.92 4.77
N LEU A 98 4.29 7.81 4.18
CA LEU A 98 4.30 9.25 4.44
C LEU A 98 3.14 9.53 5.41
N ILE A 99 3.45 9.66 6.70
CA ILE A 99 2.46 9.86 7.76
C ILE A 99 2.26 11.36 7.98
N LEU A 100 1.10 11.86 7.58
CA LEU A 100 0.75 13.27 7.70
C LEU A 100 0.39 13.63 9.15
N PRO A 101 0.55 14.90 9.57
CA PRO A 101 0.17 15.34 10.92
C PRO A 101 -1.29 15.08 11.29
N SER A 102 -2.18 14.95 10.30
CA SER A 102 -3.58 14.61 10.54
C SER A 102 -3.78 13.17 11.04
N ALA A 103 -2.86 12.26 10.75
CA ALA A 103 -2.89 10.88 11.22
C ALA A 103 -2.39 10.78 12.67
N GLN A 104 -3.33 10.84 13.62
CA GLN A 104 -3.04 10.83 15.05
C GLN A 104 -2.73 9.41 15.56
N ILE A 105 -1.68 8.78 15.05
CA ILE A 105 -1.37 7.36 15.37
C ILE A 105 -0.26 7.19 16.42
N PHE A 106 0.49 8.26 16.71
CA PHE A 106 1.63 8.21 17.63
C PHE A 106 1.21 8.28 19.11
N SER A 107 0.00 8.76 19.41
CA SER A 107 -0.57 8.72 20.75
C SER A 107 -1.53 7.53 20.92
N PRO A 108 -1.56 6.87 22.09
CA PRO A 108 -2.55 5.85 22.41
C PRO A 108 -3.99 6.35 22.24
N GLU A 109 -4.28 7.60 22.63
CA GLU A 109 -5.61 8.21 22.52
C GLU A 109 -6.03 8.38 21.06
N GLY A 110 -5.10 8.79 20.20
CA GLY A 110 -5.38 8.94 18.77
C GLY A 110 -5.64 7.59 18.09
N ARG A 111 -4.85 6.55 18.41
CA ARG A 111 -5.12 5.17 17.95
C ARG A 111 -6.48 4.66 18.45
N ALA A 112 -6.78 4.87 19.73
CA ALA A 112 -8.07 4.51 20.30
C ALA A 112 -9.24 5.20 19.56
N GLY A 113 -9.07 6.46 19.14
CA GLY A 113 -10.05 7.18 18.33
C GLY A 113 -10.35 6.52 16.98
N TYR A 114 -9.34 5.97 16.30
CA TYR A 114 -9.55 5.22 15.05
C TYR A 114 -10.21 3.85 15.30
N VAL A 115 -9.81 3.15 16.38
CA VAL A 115 -10.44 1.87 16.76
C VAL A 115 -11.93 2.08 17.07
N GLN A 116 -12.27 3.12 17.83
CA GLN A 116 -13.65 3.50 18.12
C GLN A 116 -14.44 3.87 16.87
N TYR A 117 -13.83 4.58 15.92
CA TYR A 117 -14.44 4.90 14.64
C TYR A 117 -14.87 3.62 13.90
N TRP A 118 -13.95 2.67 13.74
CA TRP A 118 -14.25 1.41 13.03
C TRP A 118 -15.23 0.51 13.77
N ALA A 119 -15.18 0.48 15.11
CA ALA A 119 -16.18 -0.18 15.93
C ALA A 119 -17.58 0.39 15.64
N GLY A 120 -17.70 1.72 15.60
CA GLY A 120 -18.95 2.41 15.31
C GLY A 120 -19.51 2.10 13.91
N GLU A 121 -18.65 2.12 12.88
CA GLU A 121 -19.03 1.77 11.52
C GLU A 121 -19.56 0.32 11.42
N TYR A 122 -18.88 -0.62 12.08
CA TYR A 122 -19.30 -2.02 12.16
C TYR A 122 -20.65 -2.17 12.86
N GLU A 123 -20.80 -1.58 14.06
CA GLU A 123 -22.04 -1.67 14.84
C GLU A 123 -23.23 -1.04 14.10
N HIS A 124 -23.00 0.09 13.42
CA HIS A 124 -24.01 0.75 12.61
C HIS A 124 -24.50 -0.16 11.48
N LEU A 125 -23.59 -0.70 10.66
CA LEU A 125 -23.99 -1.59 9.56
C LEU A 125 -24.66 -2.87 10.08
N GLN A 126 -24.15 -3.45 11.18
CA GLN A 126 -24.74 -4.63 11.80
C GLN A 126 -26.21 -4.37 12.19
N LYS A 127 -26.48 -3.19 12.77
CA LYS A 127 -27.83 -2.78 13.16
C LYS A 127 -28.76 -2.61 11.96
N GLU A 128 -28.30 -1.98 10.89
CA GLU A 128 -29.11 -1.81 9.67
C GLU A 128 -29.42 -3.16 9.00
N ILE A 129 -28.45 -4.08 8.91
CA ILE A 129 -28.67 -5.44 8.38
C ILE A 129 -29.73 -6.18 9.22
N ARG A 130 -29.67 -6.08 10.55
CA ARG A 130 -30.65 -6.71 11.44
C ARG A 130 -32.08 -6.19 11.20
N LYS A 131 -32.25 -4.90 10.88
CA LYS A 131 -33.57 -4.32 10.57
C LYS A 131 -34.15 -4.84 9.26
N ILE A 132 -33.31 -5.11 8.26
CA ILE A 132 -33.72 -5.61 6.94
C ILE A 132 -34.22 -7.06 7.03
N GLY A 133 -33.63 -7.88 7.90
CA GLY A 133 -33.98 -9.30 8.06
C GLY A 133 -33.26 -10.22 7.07
N ARG A 134 -33.75 -11.47 6.90
CA ARG A 134 -33.10 -12.48 6.04
C ARG A 134 -33.63 -12.40 4.60
N GLY A 135 -32.74 -12.13 3.63
CA GLY A 135 -33.07 -12.10 2.19
C GLY A 135 -31.85 -11.85 1.28
N ALA A 136 -32.01 -11.99 -0.04
CA ALA A 136 -30.92 -11.82 -1.01
C ALA A 136 -30.26 -10.42 -0.97
N ALA A 137 -31.01 -9.38 -0.59
CA ALA A 137 -30.50 -8.02 -0.37
C ALA A 137 -29.43 -7.94 0.74
N ALA A 138 -29.37 -8.92 1.65
CA ALA A 138 -28.37 -8.94 2.73
C ALA A 138 -27.01 -9.52 2.28
N GLY A 139 -26.90 -10.11 1.09
CA GLY A 139 -25.69 -10.79 0.64
C GLY A 139 -24.45 -9.88 0.58
N SER A 140 -24.51 -8.80 -0.20
CA SER A 140 -23.41 -7.82 -0.31
C SER A 140 -23.19 -7.04 0.99
N LEU A 141 -24.27 -6.71 1.71
CA LEU A 141 -24.18 -6.03 3.01
C LEU A 141 -23.45 -6.88 4.05
N ASN A 142 -23.65 -8.21 4.05
CA ASN A 142 -22.92 -9.11 4.93
C ASN A 142 -21.42 -9.19 4.57
N GLN A 143 -21.07 -9.11 3.27
CA GLN A 143 -19.67 -9.04 2.86
C GLN A 143 -19.01 -7.76 3.36
N ASP A 144 -19.72 -6.64 3.25
CA ASP A 144 -19.28 -5.35 3.79
C ASP A 144 -19.12 -5.39 5.31
N LEU A 145 -20.04 -6.05 6.02
CA LEU A 145 -19.95 -6.23 7.46
C LEU A 145 -18.75 -7.08 7.88
N VAL A 146 -18.46 -8.15 7.13
CA VAL A 146 -17.26 -8.98 7.35
C VAL A 146 -16.00 -8.14 7.16
N LEU A 147 -15.92 -7.33 6.10
CA LEU A 147 -14.79 -6.44 5.87
C LEU A 147 -14.64 -5.40 6.98
N LEU A 148 -15.72 -4.74 7.40
CA LEU A 148 -15.67 -3.78 8.51
C LEU A 148 -15.19 -4.44 9.81
N ASN A 149 -15.63 -5.67 10.09
CA ASN A 149 -15.16 -6.42 11.25
C ASN A 149 -13.66 -6.70 11.15
N GLN A 150 -13.16 -7.10 9.98
CA GLN A 150 -11.72 -7.32 9.76
C GLN A 150 -10.91 -6.03 9.95
N ILE A 151 -11.40 -4.89 9.45
CA ILE A 151 -10.75 -3.59 9.66
C ILE A 151 -10.72 -3.26 11.15
N TYR A 152 -11.85 -3.35 11.83
CA TYR A 152 -11.97 -3.07 13.25
C TYR A 152 -11.01 -3.92 14.10
N GLU A 153 -11.02 -5.24 13.94
CA GLU A 153 -10.20 -6.18 14.73
C GLU A 153 -8.69 -6.01 14.48
N ASN A 154 -8.29 -5.48 13.32
CA ASN A 154 -6.88 -5.29 12.97
C ASN A 154 -6.40 -3.83 13.08
N ALA A 155 -7.30 -2.88 13.34
CA ALA A 155 -6.99 -1.45 13.34
C ALA A 155 -5.86 -1.13 14.34
N ASP A 156 -5.99 -1.56 15.59
CA ASP A 156 -4.97 -1.26 16.61
C ASP A 156 -3.60 -1.85 16.27
N HIS A 157 -3.58 -3.09 15.79
CA HIS A 157 -2.34 -3.77 15.39
C HIS A 157 -1.65 -3.03 14.24
N PHE A 158 -2.40 -2.67 13.19
CA PHE A 158 -1.85 -1.94 12.05
C PHE A 158 -1.32 -0.56 12.45
N LEU A 159 -2.10 0.21 13.21
CA LEU A 159 -1.73 1.56 13.63
C LEU A 159 -0.50 1.55 14.55
N SER A 160 -0.44 0.59 15.48
CA SER A 160 0.72 0.41 16.36
C SER A 160 1.96 0.00 15.57
N MET A 161 1.82 -0.92 14.60
CA MET A 161 2.92 -1.30 13.71
C MET A 161 3.48 -0.12 12.91
N LEU A 162 2.63 0.78 12.42
CA LEU A 162 3.08 2.01 11.77
C LEU A 162 3.79 2.96 12.76
N ALA A 163 3.20 3.18 13.93
CA ALA A 163 3.74 4.09 14.94
C ALA A 163 5.09 3.62 15.50
N ASP A 164 5.31 2.31 15.61
CA ASP A 164 6.55 1.73 16.15
C ASP A 164 7.71 1.80 15.14
N ARG A 165 7.42 1.76 13.85
CA ARG A 165 8.42 1.64 12.77
C ARG A 165 8.77 2.96 12.10
N TYR A 166 7.87 3.94 12.17
CA TYR A 166 7.98 5.18 11.45
C TYR A 166 7.81 6.37 12.39
N SER A 167 8.06 7.57 11.87
CA SER A 167 7.90 8.81 12.61
C SER A 167 7.12 9.81 11.75
N PRO A 168 6.42 10.79 12.34
CA PRO A 168 5.83 11.87 11.56
C PRO A 168 6.93 12.50 10.72
N THR A 169 6.66 12.72 9.44
CA THR A 169 7.66 13.27 8.52
C THR A 169 6.99 14.36 7.69
N GLU A 170 7.64 15.52 7.59
CA GLU A 170 7.20 16.58 6.69
C GLU A 170 7.39 16.15 5.24
N LEU A 171 6.50 16.60 4.34
CA LEU A 171 6.48 16.14 2.95
C LEU A 171 7.83 16.29 2.24
N LEU A 172 8.49 17.44 2.41
CA LEU A 172 9.80 17.69 1.80
C LEU A 172 10.88 16.77 2.36
N GLU A 173 10.90 16.56 3.67
CA GLU A 173 11.84 15.66 4.33
C GLU A 173 11.65 14.22 3.87
N PHE A 174 10.40 13.77 3.73
CA PHE A 174 10.07 12.47 3.16
C PHE A 174 10.63 12.31 1.75
N VAL A 175 10.41 13.30 0.88
CA VAL A 175 10.90 13.26 -0.52
C VAL A 175 12.43 13.18 -0.57
N GLU A 176 13.14 13.99 0.23
CA GLU A 176 14.60 13.93 0.27
C GLU A 176 15.11 12.57 0.74
N HIS A 177 14.56 12.03 1.84
CA HIS A 177 14.94 10.71 2.35
C HIS A 177 14.61 9.58 1.38
N PHE A 178 13.41 9.60 0.80
CA PHE A 178 12.96 8.60 -0.16
C PHE A 178 13.86 8.60 -1.41
N CYS A 179 14.17 9.76 -1.96
CA CYS A 179 15.06 9.88 -3.12
C CYS A 179 16.51 9.49 -2.78
N ALA A 180 17.04 9.87 -1.61
CA ALA A 180 18.38 9.50 -1.17
C ALA A 180 18.54 7.97 -1.03
N GLY A 181 17.55 7.29 -0.42
CA GLY A 181 17.53 5.83 -0.31
C GLY A 181 17.57 5.12 -1.65
N ARG A 182 16.87 5.66 -2.66
CA ARG A 182 16.85 5.11 -4.03
C ARG A 182 18.15 5.32 -4.80
N GLN A 183 18.93 6.34 -4.46
CA GLN A 183 20.27 6.55 -5.04
C GLN A 183 21.30 5.57 -4.49
N GLN A 184 21.17 5.18 -3.22
CA GLN A 184 22.06 4.21 -2.55
C GLN A 184 21.78 2.75 -2.97
N GLN A 185 20.56 2.44 -3.41
CA GLN A 185 20.16 1.14 -3.94
C GLN A 185 20.55 0.93 -5.43
N GLY A 186 21.41 1.80 -5.99
CA GLY A 186 21.99 1.61 -7.31
C GLY A 186 22.82 0.32 -7.38
N CYS A 187 22.24 -0.71 -8.01
CA CYS A 187 22.88 -1.95 -8.44
C CYS A 187 23.39 -2.91 -7.34
N ILE A 188 22.52 -3.82 -6.88
CA ILE A 188 22.95 -5.22 -6.75
C ILE A 188 22.52 -5.91 -8.04
N SER A 189 23.44 -6.05 -9.00
CA SER A 189 23.29 -7.03 -10.07
C SER A 189 23.11 -8.40 -9.41
N ARG A 190 21.94 -9.03 -9.59
CA ARG A 190 21.77 -10.43 -9.18
C ARG A 190 22.84 -11.26 -9.89
N PRO A 191 23.53 -12.20 -9.21
CA PRO A 191 24.35 -13.17 -9.91
C PRO A 191 23.43 -13.93 -10.87
N SER A 192 23.81 -13.96 -12.14
CA SER A 192 23.17 -14.77 -13.15
C SER A 192 23.27 -16.24 -12.71
N TYR A 193 22.18 -16.78 -12.16
CA TYR A 193 22.09 -18.22 -11.98
C TYR A 193 22.16 -18.85 -13.37
N PRO A 194 23.11 -19.76 -13.64
CA PRO A 194 23.10 -20.47 -14.90
C PRO A 194 21.83 -21.31 -14.94
N LEU A 195 21.05 -21.12 -16.01
CA LEU A 195 19.97 -22.02 -16.41
C LEU A 195 20.58 -23.41 -16.61
N THR A 196 20.56 -24.25 -15.58
CA THR A 196 20.71 -25.69 -15.79
C THR A 196 19.44 -26.16 -16.47
N ALA A 197 19.53 -26.39 -17.78
CA ALA A 197 18.47 -27.05 -18.53
C ALA A 197 18.18 -28.43 -17.93
N PRO A 198 16.92 -28.79 -17.66
CA PRO A 198 16.58 -30.14 -17.23
C PRO A 198 16.60 -31.07 -18.44
N GLY A 199 17.40 -32.13 -18.37
CA GLY A 199 17.24 -33.33 -19.21
C GLY A 199 18.00 -33.33 -20.54
N GLY A 200 19.29 -33.64 -20.49
CA GLY A 200 20.00 -34.17 -21.66
C GLY A 200 19.57 -35.63 -21.90
N ILE A 201 18.84 -35.87 -22.99
CA ILE A 201 18.70 -37.22 -23.56
C ILE A 201 19.98 -37.49 -24.36
N SER A 202 20.76 -38.46 -23.89
CA SER A 202 21.91 -39.03 -24.58
C SER A 202 21.42 -39.87 -25.77
N LEU A 203 21.55 -39.36 -26.99
CA LEU A 203 21.56 -40.22 -28.18
C LEU A 203 23.00 -40.72 -28.38
N ARG A 204 23.23 -41.99 -28.04
CA ARG A 204 24.41 -42.72 -28.50
C ARG A 204 24.23 -43.06 -29.98
N SER A 205 25.29 -42.79 -30.73
CA SER A 205 25.61 -43.39 -32.04
C SER A 205 25.52 -44.91 -32.02
#